data_AF-A0A4D6HHS4-F1
#
_entry.id   AF-A0A4D6HHS4-F1
#
_cell.length_a   1.000
_cell.length_b   1.000
_cell.length_c   1.000
_cell.angle_alpha   90.00
_cell.angle_beta   90.00
_cell.angle_gamma   90.00
#
_symmetry.space_group_name_H-M   'P 1'
#
loop_
_entity.id
_entity.type
_entity.pdbx_description
1 polymer ?
#
loop_
_entity_poly.entity_id
_entity_poly.type
_entity_poly.pdbx_seq_one_letter_code
_entity_poly.pdbx_strand_id
1 'polypeptide(L)'
;MADVRTYTLIYVVLLVLGTAKFVFFEIGISEQLAIGGTVVLAVIKSLLIAGYYQHLREEPRAISYMMIVAVFMVFLLTVAAGYSIQ
;
A
#
# COMPACT_ATOMS: atom_id res chain seq x y z
N MET A 1 11.92 9.48 -15.98
CA MET A 1 11.97 8.71 -17.24
C MET A 1 11.88 7.25 -16.88
N ALA A 2 10.79 6.58 -17.28
CA ALA A 2 10.55 5.18 -16.97
C ALA A 2 11.57 4.28 -17.69
N ASP A 3 12.44 3.66 -16.90
CA ASP A 3 13.39 2.64 -17.37
C ASP A 3 12.77 1.24 -17.19
N VAL A 4 12.76 0.45 -18.27
CA VAL A 4 12.18 -0.89 -18.29
C VAL A 4 12.78 -1.75 -17.19
N ARG A 5 14.10 -1.70 -16.99
CA ARG A 5 14.78 -2.51 -15.96
C ARG A 5 14.27 -2.17 -14.56
N THR A 6 14.13 -0.89 -14.25
CA THR A 6 13.59 -0.42 -12.96
C THR A 6 12.14 -0.89 -12.75
N TYR A 7 11.28 -0.74 -13.75
CA TYR A 7 9.88 -1.15 -13.64
C TYR A 7 9.72 -2.67 -13.57
N THR A 8 10.55 -3.43 -14.29
CA THR A 8 10.58 -4.90 -14.17
C THR A 8 11.02 -5.34 -12.77
N LEU A 9 12.01 -4.68 -12.17
CA LEU A 9 12.44 -5.00 -10.80
C LEU A 9 11.29 -4.75 -9.81
N ILE A 10 10.62 -3.60 -9.92
CA ILE A 10 9.51 -3.26 -9.03
C ILE A 10 8.33 -4.21 -9.25
N TYR A 11 8.03 -4.60 -10.49
CA TYR A 11 7.04 -5.63 -10.79
C TYR A 11 7.29 -6.91 -9.99
N VAL A 12 8.53 -7.43 -10.03
CA VAL A 12 8.90 -8.64 -9.29
C VAL A 12 8.74 -8.44 -7.78
N VAL A 13 9.14 -7.28 -7.26
CA VAL A 13 8.92 -6.94 -5.84
C VAL A 13 7.43 -6.93 -5.49
N LEU A 14 6.58 -6.32 -6.32
CA LEU A 14 5.13 -6.28 -6.10
C LEU A 14 4.49 -7.67 -6.15
N LEU A 15 5.02 -8.56 -6.99
CA LEU A 15 4.60 -9.95 -7.08
C LEU A 15 4.97 -10.71 -5.80
N VAL A 16 6.22 -10.59 -5.34
CA VAL A 16 6.69 -11.19 -4.08
C VAL A 16 5.89 -10.68 -2.90
N LEU A 17 5.68 -9.37 -2.76
CA LEU A 17 4.88 -8.77 -1.68
C LEU A 17 3.42 -9.23 -1.71
N GLY A 18 2.87 -9.49 -2.90
CA GLY A 18 1.52 -10.03 -3.05
C GLY A 18 1.43 -11.47 -2.55
N THR A 19 2.34 -12.33 -3.00
CA THR A 19 2.33 -13.77 -2.69
C THR A 19 2.79 -14.06 -1.27
N ALA A 20 3.71 -13.27 -0.71
CA ALA A 20 4.23 -13.46 0.65
C ALA A 20 3.14 -13.36 1.73
N LYS A 21 2.01 -12.70 1.46
CA LYS A 21 0.87 -12.60 2.40
C LYS A 21 0.28 -13.97 2.75
N PHE A 22 0.27 -14.91 1.80
CA PHE A 22 -0.23 -16.26 2.05
C PHE A 22 0.61 -16.99 3.08
N VAL A 23 1.94 -16.75 3.08
CA VAL A 23 2.86 -17.39 4.02
C VAL A 23 2.49 -17.09 5.47
N PHE A 24 2.01 -15.88 5.76
CA PHE A 24 1.62 -15.51 7.12
C PHE A 24 0.52 -16.38 7.72
N PHE A 25 -0.35 -16.97 6.89
CA PHE A 25 -1.43 -17.83 7.34
C PHE A 25 -1.02 -19.31 7.43
N GLU A 26 0.16 -19.68 6.92
CA GLU A 26 0.63 -21.08 6.87
C GLU A 26 1.72 -21.39 7.90
N ILE A 27 2.38 -20.37 8.46
CA ILE A 27 3.54 -20.55 9.36
C ILE A 27 3.20 -20.66 10.85
N GLY A 28 1.92 -20.86 11.20
CA GLY A 28 1.47 -21.11 12.58
C GLY A 28 1.61 -19.91 13.54
N ILE A 29 1.71 -18.68 13.02
CA ILE A 29 1.63 -17.46 13.83
C ILE A 29 0.17 -17.14 14.20
N SER A 30 -0.03 -16.26 15.19
CA SER A 30 -1.39 -15.84 15.55
C SER A 30 -2.09 -15.13 14.38
N GLU A 31 -3.40 -15.33 14.26
CA GLU A 31 -4.20 -14.70 13.21
C GLU A 31 -4.06 -13.18 13.21
N GLN A 32 -4.02 -12.57 14.39
CA GLN A 32 -3.84 -11.12 14.52
C GLN A 32 -2.49 -10.65 13.97
N LEU A 33 -1.41 -11.41 14.18
CA LEU A 33 -0.10 -11.13 13.58
C LEU A 33 -0.12 -11.33 12.06
N ALA A 34 -0.81 -12.36 11.57
CA ALA A 34 -0.95 -12.61 10.13
C ALA A 34 -1.72 -11.49 9.42
N ILE A 35 -2.82 -11.03 10.02
CA ILE A 35 -3.58 -9.86 9.54
C ILE A 35 -2.70 -8.60 9.57
N GLY A 36 -2.01 -8.35 10.69
CA GLY A 36 -1.11 -7.21 10.82
C GLY A 36 -0.02 -7.18 9.75
N GLY A 37 0.66 -8.32 9.54
CA GLY A 37 1.66 -8.48 8.48
C GLY A 37 1.07 -8.26 7.09
N THR A 38 -0.12 -8.78 6.83
CA THR A 38 -0.83 -8.61 5.56
C THR A 38 -1.12 -7.14 5.25
N VAL A 39 -1.56 -6.38 6.26
CA VAL A 39 -1.79 -4.93 6.15
C VAL A 39 -0.49 -4.19 5.87
N VAL A 40 0.59 -4.49 6.58
CA VAL A 40 1.90 -3.87 6.35
C VAL A 40 2.38 -4.11 4.92
N LEU A 41 2.33 -5.36 4.43
CA LEU A 41 2.71 -5.67 3.05
C LEU A 41 1.78 -4.98 2.03
N ALA A 42 0.49 -4.81 2.35
CA ALA A 42 -0.44 -4.06 1.50
C ALA A 42 -0.05 -2.58 1.38
N VAL A 43 0.27 -1.92 2.50
CA VAL A 43 0.69 -0.52 2.51
C VAL A 43 1.96 -0.33 1.68
N ILE A 44 2.98 -1.15 1.90
CA ILE A 44 4.24 -1.09 1.13
C ILE A 44 3.95 -1.23 -0.38
N LYS A 45 3.13 -2.22 -0.76
CA LYS A 45 2.75 -2.45 -2.15
C LYS A 45 2.04 -1.23 -2.77
N SER A 46 1.08 -0.66 -2.05
CA SER A 46 0.35 0.54 -2.51
C SER A 46 1.26 1.74 -2.71
N LEU A 47 2.23 1.96 -1.82
CA LEU A 47 3.22 3.04 -1.94
C LEU A 47 4.14 2.84 -3.16
N LEU A 48 4.59 1.62 -3.41
CA LEU A 48 5.39 1.29 -4.60
C LEU A 48 4.60 1.51 -5.89
N ILE A 49 3.33 1.13 -5.91
CA ILE A 49 2.44 1.36 -7.06
C ILE A 49 2.23 2.86 -7.28
N ALA A 50 1.90 3.62 -6.22
CA ALA A 50 1.69 5.05 -6.33
C ALA A 50 2.95 5.78 -6.80
N GLY A 51 4.10 5.46 -6.20
CA GLY A 51 5.38 6.10 -6.52
C GLY A 51 5.88 5.82 -7.93
N TYR A 52 5.78 4.57 -8.40
CA TYR A 52 6.40 4.14 -9.66
C TYR A 52 5.41 3.89 -10.79
N TYR A 53 4.30 3.18 -10.56
CA TYR A 53 3.34 2.87 -11.63
C TYR A 53 2.33 3.98 -11.89
N GLN A 54 1.97 4.76 -10.86
CA GLN A 54 1.17 5.98 -11.02
C GLN A 54 2.04 7.23 -11.17
N HIS A 55 3.36 7.08 -11.21
CA HIS A 55 4.33 8.16 -11.43
C HIS A 55 4.23 9.31 -10.42
N LEU A 56 3.66 9.11 -9.23
CA LEU A 56 3.48 10.18 -8.23
C LEU A 56 4.80 10.86 -7.83
N ARG A 57 5.92 10.13 -7.91
CA ARG A 57 7.26 10.67 -7.66
C ARG A 57 7.72 11.70 -8.70
N GLU A 58 7.23 11.59 -9.92
CA GLU A 58 7.59 12.47 -11.04
C GLU A 58 6.61 13.66 -11.18
N GLU A 59 5.47 13.60 -10.49
CA GLU A 59 4.46 14.66 -10.48
C GLU A 59 4.86 15.91 -9.68
N PRO A 60 4.25 17.08 -9.96
CA PRO A 60 4.44 18.28 -9.15
C PRO A 60 4.08 18.05 -7.68
N ARG A 61 4.77 18.75 -6.78
CA ARG A 61 4.56 18.64 -5.32
C ARG A 61 3.10 18.86 -4.89
N ALA A 62 2.37 19.73 -5.62
CA ALA A 62 0.95 19.96 -5.38
C ALA A 62 0.11 18.67 -5.49
N ILE A 63 0.40 17.81 -6.46
CA ILE A 63 -0.29 16.52 -6.64
C ILE A 63 0.08 15.55 -5.52
N SER A 64 1.36 15.48 -5.13
CA SER A 64 1.78 14.69 -3.98
C SER A 64 1.08 15.11 -2.68
N TYR A 65 0.97 16.42 -2.42
CA TYR A 65 0.23 16.92 -1.26
C TYR A 65 -1.27 16.62 -1.34
N MET A 66 -1.88 16.76 -2.51
CA MET A 66 -3.27 16.38 -2.73
C MET A 66 -3.51 14.90 -2.38
N MET A 67 -2.63 14.00 -2.84
CA MET A 67 -2.75 12.56 -2.54
C MET A 67 -2.60 12.26 -1.06
N ILE A 68 -1.68 12.93 -0.35
CA ILE A 68 -1.53 12.79 1.11
C ILE A 68 -2.80 13.25 1.83
N VAL A 69 -3.35 14.41 1.44
CA VAL A 69 -4.61 14.92 2.00
C VAL A 69 -5.76 13.95 1.72
N ALA A 70 -5.85 13.38 0.52
CA ALA A 70 -6.87 12.40 0.19
C ALA A 70 -6.80 11.16 1.11
N VAL A 71 -5.61 10.59 1.32
CA VAL A 71 -5.41 9.46 2.25
C VAL A 71 -5.81 9.84 3.68
N PHE A 72 -5.42 11.02 4.13
CA PHE A 72 -5.80 11.52 5.45
C PHE A 72 -7.32 11.65 5.61
N MET A 73 -8.01 12.19 4.59
CA MET A 73 -9.47 12.32 4.60
C MET A 73 -10.17 10.95 4.61
N VAL A 74 -9.65 9.95 3.89
CA VAL A 74 -10.17 8.57 3.96
C VAL A 74 -10.09 8.02 5.38
N PHE A 75 -9.00 8.28 6.10
CA PHE A 75 -8.89 7.87 7.51
C PHE A 75 -9.90 8.58 8.40
N LEU A 76 -10.10 9.89 8.23
CA LEU A 76 -11.11 10.63 8.98
C LEU A 76 -12.53 10.07 8.73
N LEU A 77 -12.88 9.78 7.48
CA LEU A 77 -14.17 9.17 7.13
C LEU A 77 -14.31 7.77 7.71
N THR A 78 -13.25 6.96 7.69
CA THR A 78 -13.25 5.60 8.26
C THR A 78 -13.50 5.63 9.76
N VAL A 79 -12.81 6.54 10.49
CA VAL A 79 -13.01 6.74 11.93
C VAL A 79 -14.41 7.25 12.23
N ALA A 80 -14.88 8.26 11.49
CA ALA A 80 -16.22 8.81 11.66
C ALA A 80 -17.32 7.76 11.43
N ALA A 81 -17.17 6.92 10.40
CA ALA A 81 -18.08 5.81 10.13
C ALA A 81 -18.11 4.79 11.29
N GLY A 82 -16.97 4.56 11.96
CA GLY A 82 -16.89 3.71 13.15
C GLY A 82 -17.76 4.19 14.32
N TYR A 83 -17.91 5.52 14.49
CA TYR A 83 -18.80 6.10 15.51
C TYR A 83 -20.27 6.17 15.07
N SER A 84 -20.55 6.14 13.77
CA SER A 84 -21.91 6.26 13.24
C SER A 84 -22.73 4.96 13.33
N ILE A 85 -22.07 3.81 13.53
CA ILE A 85 -22.70 2.48 13.56
C ILE A 85 -23.13 2.08 14.98
N GLN A 86 -22.60 2.77 16.01
CA GLN A 86 -23.01 2.61 17.41
C GLN A 86 -24.20 3.51 17.74
#